data_AF-A0A8F5GY71-F1
#
_entry.id   AF-A0A8F5GY71-F1
#
_cell.length_a   1.000
_cell.length_b   1.000
_cell.length_c   1.000
_cell.angle_alpha   90.00
_cell.angle_beta   90.00
_cell.angle_gamma   90.00
#
_symmetry.space_group_name_H-M   'P 1'
#
loop_
_entity.id
_entity.type
_entity.pdbx_description
1 polymer ?
#
loop_
_entity_poly.entity_id
_entity_poly.type
_entity_poly.pdbx_seq_one_letter_code
_entity_poly.pdbx_strand_id
1 'polypeptide(L)' 'MQKNNEAWNSFFSLLKLKKDGKLPHMDHISPPRYWKDRENKKRKRILMVRQDRYEVDEENHKIILKDFHMEIDFVR' A
#
# COMPACT_ATOMS: atom_id res chain seq x y z
N MET A 1 -4.09 2.00 12.43
CA MET A 1 -2.77 2.50 11.96
C MET A 1 -2.75 2.56 10.44
N GLN A 2 -2.45 3.71 9.86
CA GLN A 2 -2.29 3.86 8.40
C GLN A 2 -0.83 3.56 8.03
N LYS A 3 -0.55 2.37 7.48
CA LYS A 3 0.82 1.90 7.12
C LYS A 3 1.60 2.88 6.23
N ASN A 4 0.90 3.75 5.48
CA ASN A 4 1.53 4.76 4.64
C ASN A 4 2.14 5.91 5.48
N ASN A 5 1.48 6.34 6.56
CA ASN A 5 2.02 7.40 7.42
C ASN A 5 3.33 6.98 8.09
N GLU A 6 3.42 5.73 8.51
CA GLU A 6 4.62 5.19 9.15
C GLU A 6 5.81 5.17 8.18
N ALA A 7 5.60 4.72 6.94
CA ALA A 7 6.65 4.72 5.91
C ALA A 7 7.13 6.14 5.57
N TRP A 8 6.22 7.12 5.49
CA TRP A 8 6.58 8.52 5.26
C TRP A 8 7.30 9.15 6.45
N ASN A 9 6.85 8.90 7.68
CA ASN A 9 7.51 9.39 8.90
C ASN A 9 8.94 8.83 9.03
N SER A 10 9.13 7.55 8.71
CA SER A 10 10.44 6.91 8.65
C SER A 10 11.34 7.56 7.60
N PHE A 11 10.82 7.80 6.38
CA PHE A 11 11.57 8.47 5.32
C PHE A 11 12.05 9.88 5.72
N PHE A 12 11.20 10.69 6.35
CA PHE A 12 11.60 12.02 6.81
C PHE A 12 12.65 11.97 7.94
N SER A 13 12.57 10.98 8.83
CA SER A 13 13.56 10.77 9.88
C SER A 13 14.92 10.42 9.29
N LEU A 14 14.95 9.55 8.28
CA LEU A 14 16.17 9.20 7.54
C LEU A 14 16.76 10.40 6.79
N LEU A 15 15.93 11.29 6.22
CA LEU A 15 16.41 12.53 5.59
C LEU A 15 17.11 13.47 6.58
N LYS A 16 16.65 13.54 7.84
CA LYS A 16 17.32 14.31 8.90
C LYS A 16 18.67 13.70 9.25
N LEU A 17 18.71 12.39 9.47
CA LEU A 17 19.97 11.68 9.74
C LEU A 17 20.98 11.81 8.60
N LYS A 18 20.52 11.87 7.35
CA LYS A 18 21.38 12.14 6.19
C LYS A 18 22.04 13.52 6.26
N LYS A 19 21.28 14.56 6.62
CA LYS A 19 21.81 15.91 6.79
C LYS A 19 22.87 15.97 7.89
N ASP A 20 22.67 15.19 8.96
CA ASP A 20 23.59 15.12 10.08
C ASP A 20 24.79 14.18 9.84
N GLY A 21 24.87 13.52 8.67
CA GLY A 21 25.94 12.55 8.36
C GLY A 21 25.89 11.26 9.17
N LYS A 22 24.75 10.96 9.82
CA LYS A 22 24.56 9.83 10.75
C LYS A 22 23.83 8.64 10.12
N LEU A 23 23.93 8.48 8.81
CA LEU A 23 23.33 7.34 8.12
C LEU A 23 24.12 6.06 8.46
N PRO A 24 23.47 4.99 8.94
CA PRO A 24 24.19 3.85 9.49
C PRO A 24 24.94 3.03 8.43
N HIS A 25 24.37 2.80 7.24
CA HIS A 25 24.97 1.93 6.22
C HIS A 25 24.54 2.21 4.76
N MET A 26 23.89 3.35 4.49
CA MET A 26 23.33 3.64 3.17
C MET A 26 23.67 5.05 2.72
N ASP A 27 24.10 5.21 1.46
CA ASP A 27 24.38 6.53 0.88
C ASP A 27 23.13 7.16 0.24
N HIS A 28 22.16 6.32 -0.13
CA HIS A 28 20.94 6.72 -0.82
C HIS A 28 19.69 6.32 -0.04
N ILE A 29 18.78 7.29 0.11
CA ILE A 29 17.44 7.08 0.69
C ILE A 29 16.44 7.45 -0.41
N SER A 30 15.51 6.54 -0.71
CA SER A 30 14.41 6.77 -1.63
C SER A 30 13.10 6.96 -0.87
N PRO A 31 12.17 7.81 -1.35
CA PRO A 31 10.85 7.92 -0.77
C PRO A 31 10.09 6.59 -0.87
N PRO A 32 9.10 6.36 0.02
CA PRO A 32 8.22 5.19 -0.10
C PRO A 32 7.61 5.15 -1.50
N ARG A 33 7.79 4.02 -2.19
CA ARG A 33 7.30 3.87 -3.56
C ARG A 33 5.90 3.27 -3.54
N TYR A 34 5.01 3.84 -4.37
CA TYR A 34 3.76 3.18 -4.72
C TYR A 34 4.03 1.87 -5.46
N TRP A 35 3.09 0.93 -5.34
CA TRP A 35 3.10 -0.28 -6.16
C TRP A 35 3.07 0.10 -7.63
N LYS A 36 4.17 -0.15 -8.33
CA LYS A 36 4.32 0.06 -9.76
C LYS A 36 4.57 -1.28 -10.42
N ASP A 37 4.02 -1.44 -11.60
CA ASP A 37 4.37 -2.51 -12.49
C ASP A 37 5.80 -2.29 -13.02
N ARG A 38 6.63 -3.34 -12.94
CA ARG A 38 8.06 -3.24 -13.22
C ARG A 38 8.35 -3.17 -14.73
N GLU A 39 7.49 -3.75 -15.55
CA GLU A 39 7.67 -3.79 -17.01
C GLU A 39 7.26 -2.46 -17.62
N ASN A 40 6.07 -1.98 -17.27
CA ASN A 40 5.47 -0.80 -17.91
C ASN A 40 5.60 0.49 -17.07
N LYS A 41 6.27 0.43 -15.89
CA LYS A 41 6.54 1.54 -14.95
C LYS A 41 5.31 2.33 -14.49
N LYS A 42 4.09 1.84 -14.78
CA LYS A 42 2.84 2.49 -14.40
C LYS A 42 2.43 2.12 -12.98
N ARG A 43 1.66 3.01 -12.34
CA ARG A 43 1.07 2.74 -11.02
C ARG A 43 0.10 1.57 -11.12
N LYS A 44 0.23 0.58 -10.25
CA LYS A 44 -0.78 -0.47 -10.08
C LYS A 44 -1.96 0.11 -9.27
N ARG A 45 -3.15 0.04 -9.85
CA ARG A 45 -4.40 0.32 -9.13
C ARG A 45 -4.71 -0.91 -8.28
N ILE A 46 -4.42 -0.82 -6.99
CA ILE A 46 -4.68 -1.88 -6.02
C ILE A 46 -5.54 -1.27 -4.92
N LEU A 47 -6.62 -1.96 -4.58
CA LEU A 47 -7.40 -1.70 -3.38
C LEU A 47 -7.01 -2.77 -2.35
N MET A 48 -6.46 -2.35 -1.22
CA MET A 48 -6.22 -3.26 -0.10
C MET A 48 -7.42 -3.22 0.82
N VAL A 49 -8.08 -4.36 0.96
CA VAL A 49 -9.19 -4.54 1.90
C VAL A 49 -8.68 -5.40 3.05
N ARG A 50 -9.03 -5.04 4.28
CA ARG A 50 -8.68 -5.86 5.45
C ARG A 50 -9.54 -7.12 5.45
N GLN A 51 -8.97 -8.22 5.95
CA GLN A 51 -9.65 -9.51 6.02
C GLN A 51 -11.00 -9.46 6.74
N ASP A 52 -11.11 -8.65 7.79
CA ASP A 52 -12.33 -8.48 8.58
C ASP A 52 -13.35 -7.49 7.97
N ARG A 53 -13.03 -6.89 6.81
CA ARG A 53 -13.86 -5.85 6.16
C ARG A 53 -14.38 -6.25 4.78
N TYR A 54 -14.25 -7.51 4.39
CA TYR A 54 -14.96 -8.07 3.23
C TYR A 54 -15.71 -9.35 3.61
N GLU A 55 -16.63 -9.75 2.75
CA GLU A 55 -17.35 -11.01 2.82
C GLU A 55 -17.35 -11.67 1.44
N VAL A 56 -17.21 -12.99 1.41
CA VAL A 56 -17.27 -13.79 0.18
C VAL A 56 -18.60 -14.52 0.22
N ASP A 57 -19.49 -14.14 -0.68
CA ASP A 57 -20.74 -14.81 -0.91
C ASP A 57 -20.53 -15.79 -2.08
N GLU A 58 -20.24 -17.04 -1.75
CA GLU A 58 -19.99 -18.08 -2.74
C GLU A 58 -21.28 -18.50 -3.48
N GLU A 59 -22.45 -18.42 -2.83
CA GLU A 59 -23.74 -18.79 -3.43
C GLU A 59 -24.12 -17.81 -4.55
N ASN A 60 -23.95 -16.52 -4.30
CA ASN A 60 -24.26 -15.47 -5.28
C ASN A 60 -23.05 -15.06 -6.14
N HIS A 61 -21.88 -15.71 -5.95
CA HIS A 61 -20.62 -15.40 -6.65
C HIS A 61 -20.18 -13.93 -6.54
N LYS A 62 -20.22 -13.37 -5.32
CA LYS A 62 -19.95 -11.96 -5.04
C LYS A 62 -18.96 -11.75 -3.90
N ILE A 63 -18.20 -10.66 -3.99
CA ILE A 63 -17.38 -10.12 -2.89
C ILE A 63 -18.01 -8.82 -2.41
N ILE A 64 -18.37 -8.76 -1.13
CA ILE A 64 -18.99 -7.58 -0.51
C ILE A 64 -17.92 -6.79 0.26
N LEU A 65 -17.73 -5.52 -0.11
CA LEU A 65 -16.76 -4.62 0.52
C LEU A 65 -17.46 -3.67 1.50
N LYS A 66 -17.42 -4.00 2.80
CA LYS A 66 -18.21 -3.32 3.85
C LYS A 66 -17.93 -1.83 3.97
N ASP A 67 -16.66 -1.44 3.83
CA ASP A 67 -16.23 -0.03 3.92
C ASP A 67 -16.68 0.84 2.74
N PHE A 68 -16.96 0.20 1.60
CA PHE A 68 -17.21 0.89 0.34
C PHE A 68 -18.67 0.82 -0.09
N HIS A 69 -19.52 0.10 0.65
CA HIS A 69 -20.91 -0.18 0.28
C HIS A 69 -21.01 -0.68 -1.16
N MET A 70 -20.13 -1.64 -1.50
CA MET A 70 -19.91 -2.11 -2.87
C MET A 70 -19.93 -3.64 -2.92
N GLU A 71 -20.51 -4.17 -3.99
CA GLU A 71 -20.46 -5.59 -4.36
C GLU A 71 -19.66 -5.76 -5.64
N ILE A 72 -18.83 -6.79 -5.71
CA ILE A 72 -17.99 -7.12 -6.85
C ILE A 72 -18.31 -8.55 -7.29
N ASP A 73 -18.71 -8.72 -8.54
CA ASP A 73 -18.95 -10.04 -9.10
C ASP A 73 -17.62 -10.78 -9.34
N PHE A 74 -17.65 -12.10 -9.22
CA PHE A 74 -16.49 -12.92 -9.55
C PHE A 74 -16.18 -12.80 -11.05
N VAL A 75 -14.89 -12.76 -11.37
CA VAL A 75 -14.44 -12.82 -12.76
C VAL A 75 -14.60 -14.26 -13.25
N ARG A 76 -15.27 -14.42 -14.39
CA ARG A 76 -15.53 -15.72 -15.02
C ARG A 76 -14.31 -16.25 -15.77
#